data_AF-A0A7C1X2N0-F1
#
_entry.id   AF-A0A7C1X2N0-F1
#
_cell.length_a   1.000
_cell.length_b   1.000
_cell.length_c   1.000
_cell.angle_alpha   90.00
_cell.angle_beta   90.00
_cell.angle_gamma   90.00
#
_symmetry.space_group_name_H-M   'P 1'
#
loop_
_entity.id
_entity.type
_entity.pdbx_description
1 polymer ?
#
loop_
_entity_poly.entity_id
_entity_poly.type
_entity_poly.pdbx_seq_one_letter_code
_entity_poly.pdbx_strand_id
1 'polypeptide(L)'
;MAITPLQLNSLITEARKARQALDKVLDYADLISKYAKDLPDEVGKLESGIRDCASEIERQIEEIRYHIYTVLNGMSVDPDEVKNAADKLLLYQGDISQIIEWVEEQKKGHEENSYWWRYWQAVSEVLRKRK
;
A
#
# COMPACT_ATOMS: atom_id res chain seq x y z
N MET A 1 19.19 -12.76 -1.10
CA MET A 1 18.63 -11.62 -1.86
C MET A 1 18.00 -10.65 -0.88
N ALA A 2 18.27 -9.36 -1.01
CA ALA A 2 17.58 -8.33 -0.24
C ALA A 2 16.18 -8.08 -0.82
N ILE A 3 15.20 -7.77 0.02
CA ILE A 3 13.84 -7.43 -0.42
C ILE A 3 13.85 -6.10 -1.19
N THR A 4 13.11 -6.01 -2.29
CA THR A 4 13.06 -4.80 -3.13
C THR A 4 11.90 -3.87 -2.73
N PRO A 5 11.96 -2.58 -3.08
CA PRO A 5 10.86 -1.64 -2.86
C PRO A 5 9.53 -2.08 -3.49
N LEU A 6 9.60 -2.67 -4.70
CA LEU A 6 8.43 -3.24 -5.39
C LEU A 6 7.82 -4.42 -4.63
N GLN A 7 8.66 -5.29 -4.06
CA GLN A 7 8.19 -6.40 -3.22
C GLN A 7 7.52 -5.89 -1.95
N LEU A 8 8.09 -4.87 -1.28
CA LEU A 8 7.47 -4.25 -0.10
C LEU A 8 6.13 -3.59 -0.45
N ASN A 9 6.03 -2.87 -1.57
CA ASN A 9 4.78 -2.26 -2.02
C ASN A 9 3.70 -3.31 -2.33
N SER A 10 4.11 -4.46 -2.88
CA SER A 10 3.23 -5.60 -3.12
C SER A 10 2.71 -6.17 -1.78
N LEU A 11 3.58 -6.31 -0.77
CA LEU A 11 3.17 -6.76 0.56
C LEU A 11 2.21 -5.77 1.26
N ILE A 12 2.40 -4.46 1.12
CA ILE A 12 1.43 -3.45 1.60
C ILE A 12 0.07 -3.65 0.93
N THR A 13 0.06 -3.97 -0.37
CA THR A 13 -1.17 -4.25 -1.11
C THR A 13 -1.85 -5.52 -0.61
N GLU A 14 -1.09 -6.59 -0.34
CA GLU A 14 -1.64 -7.82 0.24
C GLU A 14 -2.18 -7.61 1.66
N ALA A 15 -1.52 -6.80 2.50
CA ALA A 15 -2.04 -6.45 3.82
C ALA A 15 -3.39 -5.69 3.73
N ARG A 16 -3.54 -4.78 2.76
CA ARG A 16 -4.83 -4.12 2.48
C ARG A 16 -5.91 -5.11 2.05
N LYS A 17 -5.58 -6.08 1.18
CA LYS A 17 -6.52 -7.13 0.78
C LYS A 17 -6.92 -8.02 1.96
N ALA A 18 -5.99 -8.33 2.85
CA ALA A 18 -6.28 -9.09 4.07
C ALA A 18 -7.28 -8.32 4.97
N ARG A 19 -7.10 -7.01 5.14
CA ARG A 19 -8.06 -6.16 5.87
C ARG A 19 -9.45 -6.18 5.21
N GLN A 20 -9.52 -6.04 3.90
CA GLN A 20 -10.79 -6.13 3.15
C GLN A 20 -11.47 -7.50 3.26
N ALA A 21 -10.69 -8.58 3.32
CA ALA A 21 -11.23 -9.91 3.54
C ALA A 21 -11.79 -10.06 4.96
N LEU A 22 -11.12 -9.45 5.96
CA LEU A 22 -11.58 -9.41 7.34
C LEU A 22 -12.89 -8.60 7.49
N ASP A 23 -13.04 -7.49 6.78
CA ASP A 23 -14.28 -6.71 6.75
C ASP A 23 -15.47 -7.60 6.33
N LYS A 24 -15.28 -8.45 5.32
CA LYS A 24 -16.34 -9.39 4.90
C LYS A 24 -16.70 -10.42 5.99
N VAL A 25 -15.73 -10.84 6.79
CA VAL A 25 -15.99 -11.75 7.92
C VAL A 25 -16.84 -11.03 8.98
N LEU A 26 -16.55 -9.76 9.24
CA LEU A 26 -17.35 -8.92 10.14
C LEU A 26 -18.77 -8.70 9.60
N ASP A 27 -18.93 -8.46 8.29
CA ASP A 27 -20.26 -8.34 7.67
C ASP A 27 -21.10 -9.62 7.87
N TYR A 28 -20.48 -10.81 7.74
CA TYR A 28 -21.16 -12.08 8.03
C TYR A 28 -21.46 -12.24 9.52
N ALA A 29 -20.55 -11.81 10.39
CA ALA A 29 -20.79 -11.83 11.83
C ALA A 29 -22.01 -10.96 12.18
N ASP A 30 -22.10 -9.74 11.67
CA ASP A 30 -23.24 -8.84 11.86
C ASP A 30 -24.56 -9.44 11.37
N LEU A 31 -24.53 -10.13 10.21
CA LEU A 31 -25.70 -10.84 9.71
C LEU A 31 -26.12 -11.96 10.67
N ILE A 32 -25.18 -12.74 11.19
CA ILE A 32 -25.46 -13.78 12.20
C ILE A 32 -26.04 -13.13 13.47
N SER A 33 -25.43 -12.05 13.98
CA SER A 33 -25.90 -11.34 15.18
C SER A 33 -27.35 -10.86 15.05
N LYS A 34 -27.74 -10.42 13.85
CA LYS A 34 -29.10 -9.96 13.56
C LYS A 34 -30.14 -11.05 13.83
N TYR A 35 -29.82 -12.30 13.52
CA TYR A 35 -30.72 -13.46 13.70
C TYR A 35 -30.38 -14.27 14.95
N ALA A 36 -29.28 -13.97 15.65
CA ALA A 36 -28.83 -14.71 16.82
C ALA A 36 -29.82 -14.64 17.99
N LYS A 37 -30.66 -13.60 18.07
CA LYS A 37 -31.74 -13.49 19.07
C LYS A 37 -32.84 -14.54 18.91
N ASP A 38 -32.93 -15.15 17.73
CA ASP A 38 -33.87 -16.22 17.40
C ASP A 38 -33.20 -17.61 17.49
N LEU A 39 -31.91 -17.67 17.86
CA LEU A 39 -31.10 -18.87 17.94
C LEU A 39 -30.74 -19.21 19.41
N PRO A 40 -30.31 -20.45 19.71
CA PRO A 40 -29.85 -20.83 21.05
C PRO A 40 -28.70 -19.94 21.54
N ASP A 41 -28.65 -19.67 22.87
CA ASP A 41 -27.65 -18.81 23.52
C ASP A 41 -26.18 -19.18 23.20
N GLU A 42 -25.93 -20.44 22.86
CA GLU A 42 -24.63 -20.96 22.44
C GLU A 42 -24.12 -20.30 21.15
N VAL A 43 -25.02 -19.92 20.24
CA VAL A 43 -24.68 -19.21 18.99
C VAL A 43 -24.27 -17.77 19.27
N GLY A 44 -24.93 -17.10 20.22
CA GLY A 44 -24.58 -15.74 20.65
C GLY A 44 -23.16 -15.64 21.23
N LYS A 45 -22.70 -16.66 21.97
CA LYS A 45 -21.33 -16.72 22.50
C LYS A 45 -20.25 -16.95 21.43
N LEU A 46 -20.60 -17.64 20.34
CA LEU A 46 -19.69 -17.86 19.22
C LEU A 46 -19.53 -16.60 18.37
N GLU A 47 -20.58 -15.78 18.26
CA GLU A 47 -20.54 -14.49 17.56
C GLU A 47 -19.58 -13.49 18.22
N SER A 48 -19.62 -13.35 19.55
CA SER A 48 -18.68 -12.48 20.26
C SER A 48 -17.23 -12.91 20.05
N GLY A 49 -16.97 -14.24 19.99
CA GLY A 49 -15.65 -14.78 19.69
C GLY A 49 -15.14 -14.43 18.29
N ILE A 50 -16.03 -14.33 17.29
CA ILE A 50 -15.66 -13.91 15.93
C ILE A 50 -15.20 -12.44 15.94
N ARG A 51 -15.92 -11.55 16.64
CA ARG A 51 -15.54 -10.14 16.73
C ARG A 51 -14.21 -9.94 17.43
N ASP A 52 -13.99 -10.61 18.56
CA ASP A 52 -12.74 -10.51 19.32
C ASP A 52 -11.54 -10.99 18.48
N CYS A 53 -11.68 -12.14 17.80
CA CYS A 53 -10.66 -12.63 16.88
C CYS A 53 -10.42 -11.66 15.71
N ALA A 54 -11.49 -11.08 15.16
CA ALA A 54 -11.36 -10.14 14.06
C ALA A 54 -10.63 -8.86 14.48
N SER A 55 -10.94 -8.29 15.64
CA SER A 55 -10.22 -7.12 16.17
C SER A 55 -8.73 -7.39 16.37
N GLU A 56 -8.36 -8.57 16.87
CA GLU A 56 -6.95 -8.94 17.04
C GLU A 56 -6.23 -9.13 15.69
N ILE A 57 -6.89 -9.77 14.71
CA ILE A 57 -6.33 -9.92 13.36
C ILE A 57 -6.18 -8.55 12.67
N GLU A 58 -7.16 -7.66 12.83
CA GLU A 58 -7.09 -6.28 12.32
C GLU A 58 -5.86 -5.57 12.86
N ARG A 59 -5.66 -5.60 14.19
CA ARG A 59 -4.50 -5.00 14.85
C ARG A 59 -3.19 -5.53 14.26
N GLN A 60 -3.07 -6.84 14.11
CA GLN A 60 -1.87 -7.48 13.55
C GLN A 60 -1.62 -7.11 12.09
N ILE A 61 -2.67 -7.06 11.25
CA ILE A 61 -2.56 -6.64 9.85
C ILE A 61 -2.04 -5.21 9.75
N GLU A 62 -2.57 -4.32 10.59
CA GLU A 62 -2.17 -2.91 10.63
C GLU A 62 -0.72 -2.73 11.12
N GLU A 63 -0.30 -3.47 12.14
CA GLU A 63 1.09 -3.49 12.62
C GLU A 63 2.05 -3.97 11.52
N ILE A 64 1.72 -5.08 10.85
CA ILE A 64 2.51 -5.61 9.72
C ILE A 64 2.61 -4.56 8.62
N ARG A 65 1.48 -3.95 8.22
CA ARG A 65 1.45 -2.92 7.19
C ARG A 65 2.32 -1.71 7.56
N TYR A 66 2.24 -1.26 8.80
CA TYR A 66 3.04 -0.15 9.33
C TYR A 66 4.54 -0.46 9.30
N HIS A 67 4.94 -1.66 9.72
CA HIS A 67 6.34 -2.08 9.69
C HIS A 67 6.87 -2.17 8.25
N ILE A 68 6.11 -2.74 7.32
CA ILE A 68 6.50 -2.79 5.90
C ILE A 68 6.66 -1.38 5.34
N TYR A 69 5.72 -0.48 5.64
CA TYR A 69 5.78 0.92 5.23
C TYR A 69 7.01 1.64 5.78
N THR A 70 7.33 1.40 7.05
CA THR A 70 8.53 1.95 7.72
C THR A 70 9.81 1.46 7.05
N VAL A 71 9.90 0.15 6.77
CA VAL A 71 11.05 -0.44 6.07
C VAL A 71 11.21 0.17 4.69
N LEU A 72 10.12 0.27 3.91
CA LEU A 72 10.11 0.86 2.57
C LEU A 72 10.61 2.31 2.61
N ASN A 73 10.07 3.13 3.51
CA ASN A 73 10.44 4.54 3.63
C ASN A 73 11.85 4.75 4.17
N GLY A 74 12.45 3.77 4.85
CA GLY A 74 13.85 3.78 5.24
C GLY A 74 14.83 3.45 4.12
N MET A 75 14.36 2.94 2.97
CA MET A 75 15.25 2.58 1.86
C MET A 75 15.78 3.82 1.12
N SER A 76 17.03 3.74 0.68
CA SER A 76 17.60 4.68 -0.29
C SER A 76 17.01 4.42 -1.68
N VAL A 77 16.78 5.50 -2.42
CA VAL A 77 16.44 5.41 -3.85
C VAL A 77 17.73 5.13 -4.62
N ASP A 78 17.69 4.13 -5.50
CA ASP A 78 18.84 3.77 -6.34
C ASP A 78 19.00 4.79 -7.49
N PRO A 79 20.12 5.54 -7.56
CA PRO A 79 20.36 6.51 -8.62
C PRO A 79 20.40 5.91 -10.03
N ASP A 80 20.88 4.66 -10.17
CA ASP A 80 20.97 4.00 -11.47
C ASP A 80 19.60 3.55 -11.95
N GLU A 81 18.74 3.08 -11.05
CA GLU A 81 17.33 2.79 -11.33
C GLU A 81 16.59 4.06 -11.77
N VAL A 82 16.77 5.17 -11.04
CA VAL A 82 16.19 6.48 -11.38
C VAL A 82 16.64 6.95 -12.76
N LYS A 83 17.94 6.84 -13.06
CA LYS A 83 18.49 7.23 -14.36
C LYS A 83 17.89 6.38 -15.49
N ASN A 84 17.82 5.06 -15.29
CA ASN A 84 17.23 4.14 -16.25
C ASN A 84 15.74 4.43 -16.49
N ALA A 85 14.98 4.75 -15.44
CA ALA A 85 13.59 5.15 -15.54
C ALA A 85 13.43 6.45 -16.35
N ALA A 86 14.23 7.47 -16.05
CA ALA A 86 14.23 8.72 -16.81
C ALA A 86 14.61 8.50 -18.29
N ASP A 87 15.62 7.67 -18.57
CA ASP A 87 16.01 7.29 -19.93
C ASP A 87 14.84 6.63 -20.68
N LYS A 88 14.15 5.68 -20.04
CA LYS A 88 13.00 5.00 -20.63
C LYS A 88 11.83 5.94 -20.90
N LEU A 89 11.54 6.88 -19.98
CA LEU A 89 10.46 7.84 -20.18
C LEU A 89 10.70 8.73 -21.42
N LEU A 90 11.96 9.12 -21.67
CA LEU A 90 12.32 9.87 -22.87
C LEU A 90 12.16 9.08 -24.18
N LEU A 91 12.14 7.74 -24.11
CA LEU A 91 11.93 6.90 -25.30
C LEU A 91 10.45 6.75 -25.68
N TYR A 92 9.52 6.90 -24.72
CA TYR A 92 8.14 6.44 -24.92
C TYR A 92 7.18 7.46 -25.54
N GLN A 93 7.35 8.78 -25.35
CA GLN A 93 6.68 9.89 -26.10
C GLN A 93 6.74 11.22 -25.33
N GLY A 94 6.84 12.34 -26.07
CA GLY A 94 6.49 13.69 -25.60
C GLY A 94 7.61 14.71 -25.57
N ASP A 95 7.24 16.00 -25.55
CA ASP A 95 8.16 17.06 -25.13
C ASP A 95 8.58 16.79 -23.68
N ILE A 96 9.83 17.09 -23.34
CA ILE A 96 10.37 16.83 -22.00
C ILE A 96 9.55 17.52 -20.91
N SER A 97 8.91 18.66 -21.23
CA SER A 97 7.99 19.35 -20.32
C SER A 97 6.76 18.51 -19.98
N GLN A 98 6.18 17.81 -20.96
CA GLN A 98 5.01 16.93 -20.74
C GLN A 98 5.39 15.71 -19.89
N ILE A 99 6.59 15.15 -20.12
CA ILE A 99 7.10 14.03 -19.32
C ILE A 99 7.31 14.47 -17.86
N ILE A 100 7.88 15.67 -17.65
CA ILE A 100 8.05 16.23 -16.30
C ILE A 100 6.68 16.42 -15.63
N GLU A 101 5.69 16.99 -16.32
CA GLU A 101 4.34 17.16 -15.76
C GLU A 101 3.73 15.83 -15.31
N TRP A 102 3.83 14.79 -16.15
CA TRP A 102 3.34 13.46 -15.80
C TRP A 102 4.07 12.86 -14.59
N VAL A 103 5.39 13.02 -14.50
CA VAL A 103 6.16 12.56 -13.33
C VAL A 103 5.75 13.30 -12.05
N GLU A 104 5.47 14.60 -12.14
CA GLU A 104 4.97 15.38 -11.00
C GLU A 104 3.56 14.92 -10.57
N GLU A 105 2.71 14.49 -11.50
CA GLU A 105 1.42 13.87 -11.18
C GLU A 105 1.61 12.53 -10.45
N GLN A 106 2.53 11.68 -10.90
CA GLN A 106 2.86 10.43 -10.18
C GLN A 106 3.36 10.73 -8.76
N LYS A 107 4.25 11.72 -8.60
CA LYS A 107 4.77 12.14 -7.30
C LYS A 107 3.67 12.59 -6.34
N LYS A 108 2.69 13.36 -6.82
CA LYS A 108 1.55 13.85 -6.01
C LYS A 108 0.67 12.72 -5.46
N GLY A 109 0.69 11.54 -6.08
CA GLY A 109 -0.02 10.35 -5.59
C GLY A 109 0.58 9.74 -4.32
N HIS A 110 1.73 10.25 -3.85
CA HIS A 110 2.45 9.69 -2.71
C HIS A 110 2.65 10.73 -1.60
N GLU A 111 2.66 10.25 -0.36
CA GLU A 111 2.95 11.07 0.83
C GLU A 111 4.35 11.70 0.70
N GLU A 112 4.48 12.97 1.06
CA GLU A 112 5.75 13.69 1.03
C GLU A 112 6.83 12.94 1.81
N ASN A 113 8.04 12.87 1.25
CA ASN A 113 9.20 12.14 1.79
C ASN A 113 9.07 10.60 1.87
N SER A 114 7.93 10.00 1.50
CA SER A 114 7.84 8.55 1.31
C SER A 114 8.83 8.05 0.24
N TYR A 115 9.12 6.75 0.23
CA TYR A 115 10.03 6.16 -0.76
C TYR A 115 9.64 6.53 -2.20
N TRP A 116 8.36 6.32 -2.56
CA TRP A 116 7.88 6.58 -3.91
C TRP A 116 7.83 8.07 -4.24
N TRP A 117 7.55 8.93 -3.26
CA TRP A 117 7.69 10.38 -3.45
C TRP A 117 9.14 10.77 -3.76
N ARG A 118 10.11 10.26 -2.99
CA ARG A 118 11.55 10.51 -3.21
C ARG A 118 12.02 9.93 -4.55
N TYR A 119 11.50 8.76 -4.93
CA TYR A 119 11.76 8.13 -6.22
C TYR A 119 11.34 9.05 -7.38
N TRP A 120 10.08 9.49 -7.40
CA TRP A 120 9.57 10.35 -8.47
C TRP A 120 10.19 11.75 -8.46
N GLN A 121 10.51 12.28 -7.28
CA GLN A 121 11.29 13.52 -7.15
C GLN A 121 12.65 13.38 -7.84
N ALA A 122 13.39 12.28 -7.59
CA ALA A 122 14.67 12.03 -8.21
C ALA A 122 14.56 11.86 -9.74
N VAL A 123 13.52 11.18 -10.23
CA VAL A 123 13.23 11.05 -11.67
C VAL A 123 12.98 12.43 -12.30
N SER A 124 12.15 13.26 -11.68
CA SER A 124 11.87 14.64 -12.13
C SER A 124 13.15 15.48 -12.21
N GLU A 125 14.02 15.38 -11.21
CA GLU A 125 15.30 16.09 -11.20
C GLU A 125 16.23 15.67 -12.33
N VAL A 126 16.30 14.36 -12.64
CA VAL A 126 17.08 13.87 -13.78
C VAL A 126 16.53 14.38 -15.10
N LEU A 127 15.21 14.39 -15.27
CA LEU A 127 14.56 14.90 -16.49
C LEU A 127 14.77 16.41 -16.65
N ARG A 128 14.64 17.19 -15.58
CA ARG A 128 14.86 18.66 -15.60
C ARG A 128 16.29 19.03 -15.98
N LYS A 129 17.29 18.21 -15.63
CA LYS A 129 18.69 18.41 -16.04
C LYS A 129 18.93 18.17 -17.53
N ARG A 130 17.98 17.55 -18.22
CA ARG A 130 18.05 17.22 -19.65
C ARG A 130 17.17 18.13 -20.51
N LYS A 131 16.42 19.04 -19.89
CA LYS A 131 15.64 20.10 -20.55
C LYS A 131 16.58 21.24 -20.94
#